data_AF-A0A1V5U130-F1
#
_entry.id   AF-A0A1V5U130-F1
#
_cell.length_a   1.000
_cell.length_b   1.000
_cell.length_c   1.000
_cell.angle_alpha   90.00
_cell.angle_beta   90.00
_cell.angle_gamma   90.00
#
_symmetry.space_group_name_H-M   'P 1'
#
loop_
_entity.id
_entity.type
_entity.pdbx_description
1 polymer ?
#
loop_
_entity_poly.entity_id
_entity_poly.type
_entity_poly.pdbx_seq_one_letter_code
_entity_poly.pdbx_strand_id
1 'polypeptide(L)'
;MQITKFGLGIRFAAMAELPEREFARMVYEEIFSVLTLTELEGLQVYGGNDPLFVEAGAHGSGDIFLAVLMGGKHKQMRRVFTAIDEDAAIGMYLTHTRPYIENNRLERVEGLSYYGTVQKNGRVAGGDGTLDGLTVPHARGRRSPVGKGVKLLLAPEDYQKGLSSVDAIKLLTLAARKHFQGVKLVPMPVSRGGPGFARALITACDGALRRAEVSSPDGAGKVRAEYAVLRGKLAVIETAPSPEAASRALSGDASSRGTGELIRRALDEGLRRFIVGVHERAVYDCGFGLARALGVKFFDAACNELTGGAAQLPLVASADAEFLNPAIRAAKFVVADAGADTPLPEGAENFLAALSKALGRGVSPGDGFAGALAAITGGELSRSFDSVLDALEFEKLLKGVALVVSGTMSVDEGSLAKERALACILRRCKARRIPVALIAGKKDENEAVLSALGGAGVMCFGIPAEGADPLAPFSRAADSMFRFIRIGRDVEKIGAPRKPRQKSFVRLFWDSVRERAKKD
;
A
#
# COMPACT_ATOMS: atom_id res chain seq x y z
N MET A 1 -32.83 -6.62 -8.19
CA MET A 1 -32.59 -6.98 -6.77
C MET A 1 -33.75 -6.42 -5.94
N GLN A 2 -34.48 -7.21 -5.14
CA GLN A 2 -35.57 -6.69 -4.31
C GLN A 2 -35.06 -6.37 -2.89
N ILE A 3 -34.85 -5.09 -2.59
CA ILE A 3 -34.38 -4.65 -1.27
C ILE A 3 -35.55 -4.67 -0.30
N THR A 4 -35.56 -5.65 0.59
CA THR A 4 -36.62 -5.80 1.62
C THR A 4 -36.21 -5.28 2.99
N LYS A 5 -34.89 -5.08 3.22
CA LYS A 5 -34.25 -4.66 4.49
C LYS A 5 -32.92 -3.93 4.20
N PHE A 6 -32.14 -3.62 5.24
CA PHE A 6 -30.82 -2.99 5.08
C PHE A 6 -29.87 -3.77 4.18
N GLY A 7 -29.15 -3.04 3.34
CA GLY A 7 -28.03 -3.51 2.52
C GLY A 7 -26.76 -2.74 2.85
N LEU A 8 -25.63 -3.45 2.82
CA LEU A 8 -24.29 -2.88 2.92
C LEU A 8 -23.61 -3.09 1.58
N GLY A 9 -23.29 -1.99 0.90
CA GLY A 9 -22.51 -1.99 -0.33
C GLY A 9 -21.04 -1.79 0.00
N ILE A 10 -20.19 -2.61 -0.58
CA ILE A 10 -18.75 -2.56 -0.39
C ILE A 10 -18.12 -2.54 -1.78
N ARG A 11 -17.43 -1.45 -2.11
CA ARG A 11 -16.78 -1.27 -3.41
C ARG A 11 -15.34 -1.74 -3.32
N PHE A 12 -15.01 -2.68 -4.19
CA PHE A 12 -13.67 -3.21 -4.37
C PHE A 12 -13.11 -2.67 -5.69
N ALA A 13 -11.86 -2.23 -5.70
CA ALA A 13 -11.14 -1.95 -6.94
C ALA A 13 -11.00 -3.28 -7.69
N ALA A 14 -11.67 -3.38 -8.85
CA ALA A 14 -11.60 -4.56 -9.68
C ALA A 14 -10.16 -4.76 -10.15
N MET A 15 -9.74 -6.02 -10.24
CA MET A 15 -8.48 -6.37 -10.89
C MET A 15 -8.81 -6.75 -12.32
N ALA A 16 -8.50 -5.85 -13.25
CA ALA A 16 -8.88 -5.95 -14.67
C ALA A 16 -8.47 -7.26 -15.35
N GLU A 17 -7.49 -7.96 -14.78
CA GLU A 17 -6.92 -9.19 -15.33
C GLU A 17 -7.57 -10.48 -14.78
N LEU A 18 -8.42 -10.41 -13.74
CA LEU A 18 -9.07 -11.57 -13.15
C LEU A 18 -10.49 -11.77 -13.71
N PRO A 19 -10.91 -13.01 -14.04
CA PRO A 19 -12.29 -13.31 -14.38
C PRO A 19 -13.24 -12.89 -13.25
N GLU A 20 -14.40 -12.31 -13.59
CA GLU A 20 -15.34 -11.74 -12.61
C GLU A 20 -15.73 -12.72 -11.49
N ARG A 21 -15.94 -14.00 -11.83
CA ARG A 21 -16.26 -15.05 -10.84
C ARG A 21 -15.12 -15.33 -9.87
N GLU A 22 -13.88 -15.35 -10.35
CA GLU A 22 -12.70 -15.56 -9.50
C GLU A 22 -12.47 -14.36 -8.60
N PHE A 23 -12.63 -13.15 -9.14
CA PHE A 23 -12.56 -11.92 -8.37
C PHE A 23 -13.65 -11.85 -7.30
N ALA A 24 -14.90 -12.19 -7.65
CA ALA A 24 -16.02 -12.26 -6.71
C ALA A 24 -15.74 -13.24 -5.56
N ARG A 25 -15.21 -14.42 -5.89
CA ARG A 25 -14.81 -15.41 -4.89
C ARG A 25 -13.74 -14.86 -3.95
N MET A 26 -12.70 -14.22 -4.49
CA MET A 26 -11.64 -13.59 -3.71
C MET A 26 -12.18 -12.52 -2.75
N VAL A 27 -13.05 -11.63 -3.25
CA VAL A 27 -13.69 -10.58 -2.45
C VAL A 27 -14.48 -11.17 -1.28
N TYR A 28 -15.26 -12.21 -1.54
CA TYR A 28 -16.06 -12.85 -0.49
C TYR A 28 -15.24 -13.71 0.47
N GLU A 29 -14.15 -14.33 0.02
CA GLU A 29 -13.16 -14.97 0.89
C GLU A 29 -12.59 -13.96 1.90
N GLU A 30 -12.26 -12.75 1.43
CA GLU A 30 -11.75 -11.68 2.29
C GLU A 30 -12.81 -11.15 3.26
N ILE A 31 -14.02 -10.86 2.80
CA ILE A 31 -15.14 -10.43 3.67
C ILE A 31 -15.42 -11.49 4.75
N PHE A 32 -15.47 -12.77 4.38
CA PHE A 32 -15.79 -13.85 5.32
C PHE A 32 -14.65 -14.16 6.28
N SER A 33 -13.41 -13.75 5.97
CA SER A 33 -12.25 -13.98 6.83
C SER A 33 -12.27 -13.16 8.11
N VAL A 34 -12.91 -11.98 8.11
CA VAL A 34 -12.99 -11.08 9.29
C VAL A 34 -14.33 -11.17 10.01
N LEU A 35 -15.31 -11.85 9.40
CA LEU A 35 -16.66 -12.03 9.92
C LEU A 35 -16.87 -13.47 10.41
N THR A 36 -17.91 -13.65 11.21
CA THR A 36 -18.36 -14.94 11.73
C THR A 36 -19.78 -15.22 11.28
N LEU A 37 -20.23 -16.46 11.45
CA LEU A 37 -21.59 -16.85 11.12
C LEU A 37 -22.62 -16.04 11.91
N THR A 38 -22.31 -15.61 13.14
CA THR A 38 -23.22 -14.74 13.91
C THR A 38 -23.47 -13.39 13.24
N GLU A 39 -22.51 -12.91 12.44
CA GLU A 39 -22.65 -11.68 11.67
C GLU A 39 -23.30 -11.92 10.30
N LEU A 40 -23.06 -13.07 9.67
CA LEU A 40 -23.43 -13.34 8.28
C LEU A 40 -24.64 -14.25 8.08
N GLU A 41 -25.09 -15.03 9.08
CA GLU A 41 -26.20 -15.98 8.93
C GLU A 41 -27.47 -15.28 8.41
N GLY A 42 -28.05 -15.85 7.35
CA GLY A 42 -29.27 -15.35 6.72
C GLY A 42 -29.08 -14.12 5.85
N LEU A 43 -27.87 -13.61 5.69
CA LEU A 43 -27.60 -12.53 4.75
C LEU A 43 -27.55 -13.08 3.31
N GLN A 44 -28.16 -12.32 2.41
CA GLN A 44 -28.06 -12.51 0.97
C GLN A 44 -26.80 -11.83 0.44
N VAL A 45 -26.19 -12.46 -0.55
CA VAL A 45 -24.88 -12.11 -1.07
C VAL A 45 -24.98 -11.84 -2.56
N TYR A 46 -24.59 -10.63 -3.00
CA TYR A 46 -24.60 -10.23 -4.41
C TYR A 46 -23.26 -9.66 -4.83
N GLY A 47 -22.94 -9.72 -6.12
CA GLY A 47 -21.75 -9.07 -6.64
C GLY A 47 -21.79 -8.85 -8.14
N GLY A 48 -20.92 -7.97 -8.60
CA GLY A 48 -20.77 -7.60 -10.00
C GLY A 48 -20.20 -6.19 -10.13
N ASN A 49 -20.07 -5.71 -11.35
CA ASN A 49 -19.62 -4.34 -11.60
C ASN A 49 -20.61 -3.31 -11.00
N ASP A 50 -20.10 -2.23 -10.41
CA ASP A 50 -20.95 -1.15 -9.87
C ASP A 50 -21.52 -0.29 -11.02
N PRO A 51 -22.81 -0.41 -11.36
CA PRO A 51 -23.40 0.29 -12.50
C PRO A 51 -23.61 1.78 -12.23
N LEU A 52 -23.55 2.20 -10.96
CA LEU A 52 -23.76 3.59 -10.54
C LEU A 52 -22.46 4.36 -10.37
N PHE A 53 -21.32 3.67 -10.50
CA PHE A 53 -20.02 4.33 -10.40
C PHE A 53 -19.63 4.96 -11.74
N VAL A 54 -19.84 6.26 -11.83
CA VAL A 54 -19.34 7.11 -12.92
C VAL A 54 -18.51 8.20 -12.26
N GLU A 55 -17.19 8.03 -12.18
CA GLU A 55 -16.35 9.17 -11.83
C GLU A 55 -16.33 10.15 -13.01
N ALA A 56 -16.63 11.42 -12.74
CA ALA A 56 -16.48 12.50 -13.71
C ALA A 56 -15.01 12.58 -14.16
N GLY A 57 -14.72 11.98 -15.32
CA GLY A 57 -13.42 12.04 -16.00
C GLY A 57 -12.58 10.76 -16.00
N ALA A 58 -13.08 9.62 -15.52
CA ALA A 58 -12.40 8.33 -15.69
C ALA A 58 -13.08 7.51 -16.81
N HIS A 59 -12.32 7.09 -17.81
CA HIS A 59 -12.79 6.12 -18.80
C HIS A 59 -13.04 4.76 -18.12
N GLY A 60 -14.31 4.33 -18.03
CA GLY A 60 -14.68 2.92 -17.79
C GLY A 60 -15.51 2.64 -16.54
N SER A 61 -16.77 2.23 -16.75
CA SER A 61 -17.68 1.63 -15.74
C SER A 61 -17.33 0.17 -15.39
N GLY A 62 -16.06 -0.24 -15.52
CA GLY A 62 -15.59 -1.63 -15.37
C GLY A 62 -14.61 -1.88 -14.23
N ASP A 63 -14.13 -0.83 -13.56
CA ASP A 63 -12.99 -0.94 -12.62
C ASP A 63 -13.40 -1.12 -11.16
N ILE A 64 -14.71 -1.23 -10.87
CA ILE A 64 -15.21 -1.36 -9.50
C ILE A 64 -16.20 -2.51 -9.40
N PHE A 65 -15.86 -3.44 -8.54
CA PHE A 65 -16.74 -4.53 -8.14
C PHE A 65 -17.51 -4.15 -6.88
N LEU A 66 -18.82 -4.24 -6.93
CA LEU A 66 -19.70 -3.98 -5.80
C LEU A 66 -20.11 -5.30 -5.14
N ALA A 67 -19.58 -5.59 -3.96
CA ALA A 67 -20.09 -6.65 -3.10
C ALA A 67 -21.22 -6.12 -2.23
N VAL A 68 -22.33 -6.85 -2.16
CA VAL A 68 -23.49 -6.45 -1.37
C VAL A 68 -23.90 -7.55 -0.40
N LEU A 69 -23.96 -7.19 0.88
CA LEU A 69 -24.56 -8.00 1.94
C LEU A 69 -25.93 -7.42 2.30
N MET A 70 -27.00 -8.21 2.20
CA MET A 70 -28.37 -7.73 2.42
C MET A 70 -29.22 -8.64 3.28
N GLY A 71 -30.37 -8.12 3.75
CA GLY A 71 -31.38 -8.90 4.48
C GLY A 71 -31.21 -8.87 6.01
N GLY A 72 -30.14 -8.23 6.49
CA GLY A 72 -29.80 -8.14 7.92
C GLY A 72 -30.59 -7.10 8.69
N LYS A 73 -30.64 -7.25 10.02
CA LYS A 73 -31.16 -6.22 10.93
C LYS A 73 -30.10 -5.13 11.14
N HIS A 74 -30.53 -3.90 11.47
CA HIS A 74 -29.61 -2.76 11.70
C HIS A 74 -28.42 -3.08 12.62
N LYS A 75 -28.65 -3.75 13.75
CA LYS A 75 -27.59 -4.16 14.70
C LYS A 75 -26.60 -5.15 14.10
N GLN A 76 -27.05 -6.06 13.24
CA GLN A 76 -26.22 -7.02 12.54
C GLN A 76 -25.35 -6.31 11.50
N MET A 77 -25.97 -5.47 10.66
CA MET A 77 -25.27 -4.71 9.62
C MET A 77 -24.22 -3.74 10.19
N ARG A 78 -24.48 -3.12 11.34
CA ARG A 78 -23.48 -2.29 12.04
C ARG A 78 -22.25 -3.08 12.47
N ARG A 79 -22.43 -4.32 12.95
CA ARG A 79 -21.29 -5.19 13.34
C ARG A 79 -20.47 -5.60 12.13
N VAL A 80 -21.15 -5.97 11.04
CA VAL A 80 -20.49 -6.27 9.75
C VAL A 80 -19.67 -5.06 9.29
N PHE A 81 -20.27 -3.87 9.27
CA PHE A 81 -19.57 -2.63 8.91
C PHE A 81 -18.32 -2.40 9.76
N THR A 82 -18.44 -2.43 11.09
CA THR A 82 -17.32 -2.15 11.99
C THR A 82 -16.19 -3.17 11.82
N ALA A 83 -16.50 -4.45 11.66
CA ALA A 83 -15.48 -5.48 11.45
C ALA A 83 -14.70 -5.30 10.14
N ILE A 84 -15.36 -4.80 9.10
CA ILE A 84 -14.74 -4.52 7.80
C ILE A 84 -13.92 -3.23 7.84
N ASP A 85 -14.47 -2.16 8.41
CA ASP A 85 -13.84 -0.82 8.50
C ASP A 85 -12.56 -0.83 9.36
N GLU A 86 -12.49 -1.69 10.37
CA GLU A 86 -11.32 -1.82 11.25
C GLU A 86 -10.18 -2.68 10.68
N ASP A 87 -10.40 -3.39 9.56
CA ASP A 87 -9.42 -4.32 8.99
C ASP A 87 -8.63 -3.70 7.82
N ALA A 88 -7.38 -3.35 8.08
CA ALA A 88 -6.50 -2.70 7.10
C ALA A 88 -6.21 -3.56 5.86
N ALA A 89 -6.28 -4.89 5.95
CA ALA A 89 -6.05 -5.77 4.80
C ALA A 89 -7.27 -5.81 3.87
N ILE A 90 -8.49 -5.74 4.40
CA ILE A 90 -9.68 -5.52 3.54
C ILE A 90 -9.67 -4.11 2.95
N GLY A 91 -9.23 -3.11 3.72
CA GLY A 91 -8.97 -1.76 3.22
C GLY A 91 -8.14 -1.74 1.93
N MET A 92 -7.26 -2.73 1.74
CA MET A 92 -6.47 -2.90 0.51
C MET A 92 -7.20 -3.09 -0.78
N TYR A 93 -8.41 -3.62 -0.69
CA TYR A 93 -9.20 -3.85 -1.88
C TYR A 93 -10.25 -2.77 -2.08
N LEU A 94 -10.49 -1.87 -1.12
CA LEU A 94 -11.59 -0.92 -1.22
C LEU A 94 -11.24 0.24 -2.15
N THR A 95 -12.16 0.61 -3.05
CA THR A 95 -11.98 1.79 -3.93
C THR A 95 -12.12 3.11 -3.15
N HIS A 96 -12.75 3.06 -1.97
CA HIS A 96 -12.79 4.14 -1.00
C HIS A 96 -12.40 3.60 0.36
N THR A 97 -11.77 4.42 1.18
CA THR A 97 -11.23 4.00 2.49
C THR A 97 -12.29 3.51 3.49
N ARG A 98 -13.58 3.55 3.14
CA ARG A 98 -14.66 3.11 4.01
C ARG A 98 -15.73 2.33 3.25
N PRO A 99 -16.20 1.19 3.79
CA PRO A 99 -17.49 0.63 3.37
C PRO A 99 -18.59 1.68 3.61
N TYR A 100 -19.74 1.58 2.92
CA TYR A 100 -20.85 2.51 3.15
C TYR A 100 -22.20 1.78 3.20
N ILE A 101 -23.06 2.22 4.10
CA ILE A 101 -24.43 1.72 4.23
C ILE A 101 -25.35 2.71 3.52
N GLU A 102 -25.83 2.39 2.32
CA GLU A 102 -26.78 3.24 1.58
C GLU A 102 -27.86 2.41 0.88
N ASN A 103 -28.98 2.16 1.56
CA ASN A 103 -30.13 1.45 0.97
C ASN A 103 -30.66 2.16 -0.29
N ASN A 104 -30.82 3.48 -0.22
CA ASN A 104 -31.43 4.28 -1.31
C ASN A 104 -30.61 4.27 -2.61
N ARG A 105 -29.29 4.05 -2.54
CA ARG A 105 -28.45 3.87 -3.74
C ARG A 105 -28.52 2.45 -4.26
N LEU A 106 -28.49 1.45 -3.38
CA LEU A 106 -28.62 0.04 -3.77
C LEU A 106 -29.95 -0.25 -4.47
N GLU A 107 -31.03 0.47 -4.14
CA GLU A 107 -32.33 0.35 -4.84
C GLU A 107 -32.25 0.66 -6.34
N ARG A 108 -31.27 1.47 -6.73
CA ARG A 108 -31.03 1.89 -8.11
C ARG A 108 -29.99 1.02 -8.83
N VAL A 109 -29.42 0.03 -8.14
CA VAL A 109 -28.42 -0.88 -8.69
C VAL A 109 -29.12 -2.07 -9.34
N GLU A 110 -28.92 -2.22 -10.64
CA GLU A 110 -29.38 -3.37 -11.43
C GLU A 110 -28.19 -4.15 -11.99
N GLY A 111 -28.38 -5.41 -12.40
CA GLY A 111 -27.34 -6.21 -13.05
C GLY A 111 -26.36 -6.96 -12.13
N LEU A 112 -26.47 -6.83 -10.80
CA LEU A 112 -25.67 -7.67 -9.88
C LEU A 112 -26.13 -9.13 -9.90
N SER A 113 -25.14 -10.02 -9.91
CA SER A 113 -25.35 -11.47 -9.79
C SER A 113 -25.66 -11.85 -8.34
N TYR A 114 -26.63 -12.74 -8.16
CA TYR A 114 -26.98 -13.30 -6.86
C TYR A 114 -26.16 -14.57 -6.59
N TYR A 115 -25.26 -14.48 -5.62
CA TYR A 115 -24.37 -15.60 -5.27
C TYR A 115 -24.95 -16.54 -4.23
N GLY A 116 -26.02 -16.14 -3.54
CA GLY A 116 -26.78 -17.00 -2.64
C GLY A 116 -27.03 -16.38 -1.27
N THR A 117 -27.53 -17.21 -0.35
CA THR A 117 -27.75 -16.85 1.06
C THR A 117 -26.83 -17.65 1.96
N VAL A 118 -26.22 -17.00 2.95
CA VAL A 118 -25.41 -17.64 3.99
C VAL A 118 -26.29 -18.49 4.89
N GLN A 119 -26.07 -19.81 4.85
CA GLN A 119 -26.85 -20.80 5.58
C GLN A 119 -26.34 -21.01 7.00
N LYS A 120 -27.17 -21.65 7.84
CA LYS A 120 -26.81 -22.04 9.22
C LYS A 120 -25.56 -22.90 9.35
N ASN A 121 -25.16 -23.59 8.29
CA ASN A 121 -23.96 -24.42 8.23
C ASN A 121 -22.71 -23.65 7.73
N GLY A 122 -22.82 -22.33 7.58
CA GLY A 122 -21.75 -21.45 7.08
C GLY A 122 -21.54 -21.46 5.57
N ARG A 123 -22.21 -22.32 4.80
CA ARG A 123 -22.10 -22.34 3.33
C ARG A 123 -23.00 -21.27 2.69
N VAL A 124 -22.61 -20.78 1.54
CA VAL A 124 -23.48 -19.99 0.66
C VAL A 124 -24.28 -20.96 -0.22
N ALA A 125 -25.60 -20.77 -0.34
CA ALA A 125 -26.45 -21.64 -1.15
C ALA A 125 -27.58 -20.86 -1.84
N GLY A 126 -28.09 -21.41 -2.94
CA GLY A 126 -29.25 -20.89 -3.68
C GLY A 126 -28.92 -19.78 -4.69
N GLY A 127 -27.64 -19.54 -4.98
CA GLY A 127 -27.20 -18.62 -6.04
C GLY A 127 -26.68 -19.34 -7.29
N ASP A 128 -25.84 -18.66 -8.05
CA ASP A 128 -25.29 -19.09 -9.36
C ASP A 128 -24.09 -20.06 -9.30
N GLY A 129 -23.68 -20.46 -8.09
CA GLY A 129 -22.54 -21.35 -7.84
C GLY A 129 -21.17 -20.65 -7.73
N THR A 130 -21.10 -19.33 -7.90
CA THR A 130 -19.83 -18.58 -7.85
C THR A 130 -19.09 -18.74 -6.50
N LEU A 131 -19.84 -18.84 -5.41
CA LEU A 131 -19.30 -18.99 -4.05
C LEU A 131 -19.34 -20.44 -3.52
N ASP A 132 -19.50 -21.42 -4.41
CA ASP A 132 -19.55 -22.82 -3.99
C ASP A 132 -18.24 -23.27 -3.32
N GLY A 133 -18.38 -23.97 -2.19
CA GLY A 133 -17.28 -24.42 -1.35
C GLY A 133 -16.73 -23.35 -0.39
N LEU A 134 -17.16 -22.08 -0.52
CA LEU A 134 -16.81 -21.04 0.44
C LEU A 134 -17.60 -21.23 1.74
N THR A 135 -16.93 -21.09 2.89
CA THR A 135 -17.55 -21.30 4.21
C THR A 135 -17.22 -20.16 5.16
N VAL A 136 -18.27 -19.65 5.82
CA VAL A 136 -18.17 -18.69 6.92
C VAL A 136 -17.86 -19.43 8.22
N PRO A 137 -16.88 -18.97 9.02
CA PRO A 137 -16.56 -19.60 10.29
C PRO A 137 -17.69 -19.47 11.33
N HIS A 138 -18.14 -20.61 11.89
CA HIS A 138 -19.32 -20.73 12.79
C HIS A 138 -19.27 -19.89 14.08
N ALA A 139 -18.10 -19.64 14.64
CA ALA A 139 -17.93 -18.83 15.85
C ALA A 139 -16.48 -18.38 16.00
N ARG A 140 -16.25 -17.29 16.74
CA ARG A 140 -15.04 -17.19 17.58
C ARG A 140 -15.15 -18.29 18.66
N GLY A 141 -14.81 -19.53 18.31
CA GLY A 141 -15.04 -20.69 19.18
C GLY A 141 -14.39 -20.54 20.56
N ARG A 142 -14.76 -21.43 21.51
CA ARG A 142 -14.07 -21.62 22.80
C ARG A 142 -12.55 -21.84 22.64
N ARG A 143 -12.10 -22.22 21.43
CA ARG A 143 -10.70 -22.17 20.98
C ARG A 143 -10.51 -20.95 20.09
N SER A 144 -9.55 -20.10 20.46
CA SER A 144 -9.10 -18.98 19.65
C SER A 144 -8.70 -19.45 18.23
N PRO A 145 -9.11 -18.74 17.15
CA PRO A 145 -8.68 -19.06 15.79
C PRO A 145 -7.15 -19.14 15.69
N VAL A 146 -6.69 -19.99 14.76
CA VAL A 146 -5.26 -20.23 14.49
C VAL A 146 -4.62 -18.89 14.12
N GLY A 147 -3.61 -18.45 14.89
CA GLY A 147 -2.97 -17.14 14.68
C GLY A 147 -3.61 -15.98 15.45
N LYS A 148 -4.62 -16.19 16.30
CA LYS A 148 -5.18 -15.11 17.14
C LYS A 148 -4.09 -14.47 17.99
N GLY A 149 -3.99 -13.15 17.91
CA GLY A 149 -2.98 -12.35 18.64
C GLY A 149 -1.61 -12.32 17.96
N VAL A 150 -1.43 -13.05 16.86
CA VAL A 150 -0.27 -12.95 15.98
C VAL A 150 -0.50 -11.79 15.03
N LYS A 151 0.51 -10.94 14.89
CA LYS A 151 0.52 -9.82 13.95
C LYS A 151 1.61 -10.07 12.91
N LEU A 152 1.27 -10.01 11.63
CA LEU A 152 2.21 -10.07 10.51
C LEU A 152 2.29 -8.72 9.82
N LEU A 153 3.48 -8.35 9.37
CA LEU A 153 3.68 -7.21 8.48
C LEU A 153 3.95 -7.76 7.08
N LEU A 154 3.18 -7.32 6.09
CA LEU A 154 3.33 -7.70 4.68
C LEU A 154 3.95 -6.50 3.95
N ALA A 155 5.24 -6.59 3.65
CA ALA A 155 6.04 -5.53 3.04
C ALA A 155 6.81 -5.98 1.79
N PRO A 156 6.14 -6.52 0.76
CA PRO A 156 6.78 -6.84 -0.51
C PRO A 156 7.10 -5.59 -1.34
N GLU A 157 8.13 -5.71 -2.17
CA GLU A 157 8.42 -4.78 -3.25
C GLU A 157 7.54 -5.06 -4.48
N ASP A 158 7.55 -4.16 -5.46
CA ASP A 158 6.98 -4.43 -6.78
C ASP A 158 7.81 -5.51 -7.49
N TYR A 159 7.15 -6.52 -8.06
CA TYR A 159 7.81 -7.69 -8.66
C TYR A 159 8.14 -7.50 -10.15
N GLN A 160 8.00 -6.30 -10.72
CA GLN A 160 8.07 -6.11 -12.18
C GLN A 160 7.06 -7.04 -12.92
N LYS A 161 7.05 -7.02 -14.26
CA LYS A 161 6.26 -7.97 -15.08
C LYS A 161 4.77 -8.12 -14.69
N GLY A 162 4.12 -7.03 -14.26
CA GLY A 162 2.68 -7.02 -13.97
C GLY A 162 2.26 -7.40 -12.54
N LEU A 163 3.18 -7.71 -11.62
CA LEU A 163 2.83 -7.96 -10.21
C LEU A 163 3.27 -6.79 -9.32
N SER A 164 2.32 -5.96 -8.90
CA SER A 164 2.60 -4.85 -7.98
C SER A 164 2.74 -5.33 -6.52
N SER A 165 3.37 -4.52 -5.68
CA SER A 165 3.43 -4.74 -4.22
C SER A 165 2.05 -4.79 -3.58
N VAL A 166 1.08 -4.03 -4.10
CA VAL A 166 -0.32 -4.08 -3.68
C VAL A 166 -0.92 -5.46 -3.98
N ASP A 167 -0.72 -5.97 -5.18
CA ASP A 167 -1.26 -7.28 -5.61
C ASP A 167 -0.57 -8.43 -4.87
N ALA A 168 0.73 -8.32 -4.62
CA ALA A 168 1.46 -9.24 -3.77
C ALA A 168 0.87 -9.27 -2.35
N ILE A 169 0.56 -8.11 -1.74
CA ILE A 169 -0.06 -8.09 -0.40
C ILE A 169 -1.46 -8.71 -0.41
N LYS A 170 -2.25 -8.48 -1.46
CA LYS A 170 -3.56 -9.12 -1.63
C LYS A 170 -3.43 -10.65 -1.62
N LEU A 171 -2.54 -11.19 -2.45
CA LEU A 171 -2.30 -12.64 -2.52
C LEU A 171 -1.73 -13.22 -1.22
N LEU A 172 -0.81 -12.49 -0.57
CA LEU A 172 -0.27 -12.87 0.73
C LEU A 172 -1.34 -12.86 1.82
N THR A 173 -2.28 -11.92 1.77
CA THR A 173 -3.40 -11.80 2.71
C THR A 173 -4.30 -13.04 2.64
N LEU A 174 -4.72 -13.42 1.43
CA LEU A 174 -5.52 -14.63 1.18
C LEU A 174 -4.81 -15.88 1.71
N ALA A 175 -3.53 -16.05 1.34
CA ALA A 175 -2.75 -17.20 1.77
C ALA A 175 -2.56 -17.23 3.30
N ALA A 176 -2.25 -16.09 3.92
CA ALA A 176 -2.10 -15.98 5.37
C ALA A 176 -3.39 -16.36 6.08
N ARG A 177 -4.55 -15.84 5.64
CA ARG A 177 -5.85 -16.07 6.27
C ARG A 177 -6.35 -17.50 6.11
N LYS A 178 -6.07 -18.13 4.97
CA LYS A 178 -6.33 -19.55 4.74
C LYS A 178 -5.63 -20.45 5.77
N HIS A 179 -4.40 -20.12 6.15
CA HIS A 179 -3.60 -20.91 7.11
C HIS A 179 -3.70 -20.41 8.56
N PHE A 180 -3.98 -19.13 8.77
CA PHE A 180 -4.00 -18.44 10.07
C PHE A 180 -5.22 -17.49 10.20
N GLN A 181 -6.41 -18.07 10.32
CA GLN A 181 -7.70 -17.35 10.39
C GLN A 181 -7.79 -16.21 11.44
N GLY A 182 -6.98 -16.25 12.50
CA GLY A 182 -6.99 -15.24 13.56
C GLY A 182 -5.90 -14.17 13.45
N VAL A 183 -5.09 -14.22 12.38
CA VAL A 183 -3.92 -13.37 12.23
C VAL A 183 -4.31 -11.92 11.95
N LYS A 184 -3.62 -10.99 12.60
CA LYS A 184 -3.70 -9.58 12.24
C LYS A 184 -2.66 -9.29 11.16
N LEU A 185 -3.09 -8.73 10.04
CA LEU A 185 -2.20 -8.34 8.96
C LEU A 185 -2.02 -6.83 8.98
N VAL A 186 -0.78 -6.39 8.77
CA VAL A 186 -0.43 -4.99 8.53
C VAL A 186 0.19 -4.94 7.13
N PRO A 187 -0.53 -4.40 6.15
CA PRO A 187 0.06 -4.13 4.85
C PRO A 187 1.04 -2.96 4.91
N MET A 188 2.11 -3.01 4.12
CA MET A 188 3.03 -1.89 3.89
C MET A 188 3.71 -2.09 2.52
N PRO A 189 3.04 -1.74 1.41
CA PRO A 189 3.61 -1.90 0.08
C PRO A 189 4.90 -1.09 -0.01
N VAL A 190 5.93 -1.72 -0.57
CA VAL A 190 7.24 -1.12 -0.72
C VAL A 190 7.42 -0.74 -2.18
N SER A 191 7.57 0.55 -2.43
CA SER A 191 7.97 1.05 -3.74
C SER A 191 9.03 2.14 -3.57
N ARG A 192 9.88 2.31 -4.58
CA ARG A 192 11.03 3.23 -4.55
C ARG A 192 10.62 4.65 -4.98
N GLY A 193 9.47 5.12 -4.48
CA GLY A 193 8.89 6.39 -4.93
C GLY A 193 8.27 6.34 -6.32
N GLY A 194 8.06 5.11 -6.85
CA GLY A 194 7.45 4.73 -8.14
C GLY A 194 6.03 5.29 -8.37
N PRO A 195 5.46 5.28 -9.60
CA PRO A 195 4.06 5.67 -9.79
C PRO A 195 3.16 4.71 -9.01
N GLY A 196 2.26 5.25 -8.19
CA GLY A 196 1.34 4.45 -7.38
C GLY A 196 1.81 4.12 -5.95
N PHE A 197 3.03 4.49 -5.57
CA PHE A 197 3.55 4.45 -4.20
C PHE A 197 2.66 5.19 -3.18
N ALA A 198 2.19 6.41 -3.49
CA ALA A 198 1.31 7.21 -2.65
C ALA A 198 -0.04 6.51 -2.44
N ARG A 199 -0.62 5.97 -3.52
CA ARG A 199 -1.87 5.19 -3.45
C ARG A 199 -1.68 3.92 -2.61
N ALA A 200 -0.57 3.21 -2.81
CA ALA A 200 -0.25 2.02 -2.07
C ALA A 200 -0.14 2.31 -0.55
N LEU A 201 0.48 3.43 -0.16
CA LEU A 201 0.63 3.83 1.23
C LEU A 201 -0.66 4.33 1.90
N ILE A 202 -1.56 5.03 1.18
CA ILE A 202 -2.88 5.43 1.72
C ILE A 202 -3.60 4.22 2.27
N THR A 203 -3.64 3.20 1.44
CA THR A 203 -4.39 1.99 1.67
C THR A 203 -3.81 1.19 2.85
N ALA A 204 -2.49 1.24 3.02
CA ALA A 204 -1.79 0.54 4.09
C ALA A 204 -1.77 1.28 5.45
N CYS A 205 -1.78 2.61 5.44
CA CYS A 205 -1.59 3.44 6.63
C CYS A 205 -2.84 4.24 7.05
N ASP A 206 -4.01 3.87 6.50
CA ASP A 206 -5.29 4.57 6.68
C ASP A 206 -5.17 6.08 6.40
N GLY A 207 -4.63 6.38 5.22
CA GLY A 207 -4.51 7.75 4.71
C GLY A 207 -5.74 8.21 3.95
N ALA A 208 -5.64 9.39 3.34
CA ALA A 208 -6.63 9.89 2.40
C ALA A 208 -5.92 10.49 1.18
N LEU A 209 -6.51 10.26 0.01
CA LEU A 209 -6.08 10.91 -1.22
C LEU A 209 -6.55 12.37 -1.22
N ARG A 210 -5.71 13.26 -1.74
CA ARG A 210 -6.01 14.65 -2.00
C ARG A 210 -5.88 14.89 -3.49
N ARG A 211 -6.73 15.77 -4.03
CA ARG A 211 -6.75 16.14 -5.44
C ARG A 211 -6.55 17.64 -5.56
N ALA A 212 -5.81 18.06 -6.58
CA ALA A 212 -5.62 19.46 -6.93
C ALA A 212 -5.51 19.60 -8.45
N GLU A 213 -5.95 20.73 -8.97
CA GLU A 213 -5.66 21.13 -10.35
C GLU A 213 -4.30 21.82 -10.39
N VAL A 214 -3.39 21.25 -11.16
CA VAL A 214 -2.00 21.72 -11.26
C VAL A 214 -1.60 21.89 -12.71
N SER A 215 -0.55 22.65 -12.97
CA SER A 215 -0.02 22.84 -14.32
C SER A 215 0.38 21.50 -14.94
N SER A 216 -0.10 21.29 -16.17
CA SER A 216 0.28 20.16 -17.01
C SER A 216 1.80 20.18 -17.26
N PRO A 217 2.49 19.01 -17.27
CA PRO A 217 3.90 18.95 -17.60
C PRO A 217 4.22 19.58 -18.96
N ASP A 218 3.36 19.42 -19.97
CA ASP A 218 3.53 20.00 -21.32
C ASP A 218 3.17 21.49 -21.42
N GLY A 219 2.74 22.12 -20.32
CA GLY A 219 2.30 23.52 -20.32
C GLY A 219 0.96 23.78 -21.01
N ALA A 220 0.26 22.77 -21.53
CA ALA A 220 -0.98 22.92 -22.30
C ALA A 220 -2.21 23.35 -21.48
N GLY A 221 -2.09 23.41 -20.15
CA GLY A 221 -3.18 23.84 -19.27
C GLY A 221 -3.06 23.30 -17.85
N LYS A 222 -4.21 22.97 -17.24
CA LYS A 222 -4.30 22.34 -15.92
C LYS A 222 -4.71 20.88 -16.06
N VAL A 223 -4.12 20.03 -15.22
CA VAL A 223 -4.46 18.61 -15.07
C VAL A 223 -4.78 18.33 -13.61
N ARG A 224 -5.66 17.36 -13.37
CA ARG A 224 -5.91 16.88 -12.01
C ARG A 224 -4.75 15.99 -11.57
N ALA A 225 -4.10 16.36 -10.49
CA ALA A 225 -3.05 15.57 -9.85
C ALA A 225 -3.46 15.20 -8.43
N GLU A 226 -2.81 14.17 -7.91
CA GLU A 226 -3.16 13.56 -6.63
C GLU A 226 -1.93 13.43 -5.71
N TYR A 227 -2.16 13.48 -4.41
CA TYR A 227 -1.15 13.16 -3.41
C TYR A 227 -1.79 12.50 -2.19
N ALA A 228 -1.02 11.73 -1.45
CA ALA A 228 -1.50 11.04 -0.26
C ALA A 228 -1.26 11.85 1.01
N VAL A 229 -2.19 11.73 1.97
CA VAL A 229 -2.01 12.21 3.34
C VAL A 229 -2.26 11.06 4.29
N LEU A 230 -1.20 10.55 4.91
CA LEU A 230 -1.25 9.44 5.87
C LEU A 230 -1.60 9.94 7.28
N ARG A 231 -2.04 9.03 8.16
CA ARG A 231 -2.20 9.33 9.60
C ARG A 231 -0.92 9.94 10.17
N GLY A 232 -1.06 10.99 10.96
CA GLY A 232 0.08 11.77 11.47
C GLY A 232 0.52 12.93 10.58
N LYS A 233 -0.31 13.34 9.61
CA LYS A 233 -0.10 14.52 8.73
C LYS A 233 1.16 14.41 7.84
N LEU A 234 1.48 13.19 7.41
CA LEU A 234 2.54 12.92 6.44
C LEU A 234 1.97 12.99 5.03
N ALA A 235 2.43 13.93 4.22
CA ALA A 235 2.16 13.99 2.80
C ALA A 235 3.10 13.05 2.03
N VAL A 236 2.58 12.30 1.07
CA VAL A 236 3.39 11.55 0.10
C VAL A 236 3.03 12.04 -1.30
N ILE A 237 4.01 12.59 -2.01
CA ILE A 237 3.87 13.19 -3.33
C ILE A 237 4.77 12.41 -4.29
N GLU A 238 4.27 12.13 -5.49
CA GLU A 238 5.05 11.55 -6.59
C GLU A 238 5.21 12.60 -7.68
N THR A 239 6.40 12.68 -8.26
CA THR A 239 6.68 13.67 -9.32
C THR A 239 6.21 13.21 -10.70
N ALA A 240 5.83 11.93 -10.84
CA ALA A 240 5.25 11.35 -12.05
C ALA A 240 4.23 10.27 -11.66
N PRO A 241 2.94 10.64 -11.47
CA PRO A 241 1.95 9.73 -10.89
C PRO A 241 1.46 8.65 -11.87
N SER A 242 1.80 8.72 -13.17
CA SER A 242 1.45 7.69 -14.14
C SER A 242 2.58 7.41 -15.15
N PRO A 243 2.65 6.18 -15.68
CA PRO A 243 3.57 5.83 -16.78
C PRO A 243 3.37 6.69 -18.04
N GLU A 244 2.14 7.11 -18.31
CA GLU A 244 1.80 8.00 -19.43
C GLU A 244 2.36 9.41 -19.22
N ALA A 245 2.31 9.93 -17.99
CA ALA A 245 2.93 11.20 -17.62
C ALA A 245 4.45 11.11 -17.75
N ALA A 246 5.05 9.97 -17.36
CA ALA A 246 6.49 9.72 -17.55
C ALA A 246 6.89 9.62 -19.03
N SER A 247 6.06 9.01 -19.88
CA SER A 247 6.33 8.89 -21.32
C SER A 247 6.17 10.21 -22.08
N ARG A 248 5.18 11.05 -21.71
CA ARG A 248 4.98 12.38 -22.30
C ARG A 248 6.09 13.37 -21.93
N ALA A 249 6.76 13.16 -20.79
CA ALA A 249 7.87 14.01 -20.36
C ALA A 249 9.10 13.94 -21.28
N LEU A 250 9.24 12.87 -22.08
CA LEU A 250 10.37 12.64 -22.98
C LEU A 250 10.42 13.60 -24.18
N SER A 251 9.44 14.52 -24.34
CA SER A 251 9.42 15.50 -25.42
C SER A 251 10.35 16.71 -25.21
N GLY A 252 11.09 16.77 -24.09
CA GLY A 252 12.13 17.79 -23.83
C GLY A 252 11.64 19.12 -23.24
N ASP A 253 10.33 19.40 -23.27
CA ASP A 253 9.73 20.65 -22.77
C ASP A 253 8.94 20.49 -21.45
N ALA A 254 9.05 19.33 -20.79
CA ALA A 254 8.24 19.02 -19.63
C ALA A 254 8.63 19.83 -18.38
N SER A 255 7.67 20.51 -17.76
CA SER A 255 7.86 21.32 -16.55
C SER A 255 7.44 20.60 -15.25
N SER A 256 8.25 20.76 -14.21
CA SER A 256 7.98 20.30 -12.84
C SER A 256 7.04 21.21 -12.04
N ARG A 257 6.50 22.27 -12.65
CA ARG A 257 5.65 23.26 -11.97
C ARG A 257 4.46 22.63 -11.26
N GLY A 258 3.82 21.63 -11.85
CA GLY A 258 2.68 20.93 -11.25
C GLY A 258 3.03 20.28 -9.91
N THR A 259 4.23 19.69 -9.80
CA THR A 259 4.74 19.11 -8.54
C THR A 259 4.93 20.18 -7.46
N GLY A 260 5.51 21.34 -7.82
CA GLY A 260 5.64 22.46 -6.88
C GLY A 260 4.28 23.01 -6.41
N GLU A 261 3.29 23.03 -7.30
CA GLU A 261 1.91 23.42 -6.96
C GLU A 261 1.25 22.41 -5.99
N LEU A 262 1.51 21.10 -6.12
CA LEU A 262 1.09 20.09 -5.15
C LEU A 262 1.74 20.28 -3.79
N ILE A 263 3.06 20.52 -3.74
CA ILE A 263 3.78 20.78 -2.49
C ILE A 263 3.20 22.03 -1.81
N ARG A 264 3.01 23.12 -2.56
CA ARG A 264 2.39 24.35 -2.04
C ARG A 264 1.01 24.07 -1.47
N ARG A 265 0.16 23.34 -2.20
CA ARG A 265 -1.19 22.97 -1.75
C ARG A 265 -1.15 22.20 -0.43
N ALA A 266 -0.25 21.23 -0.31
CA ALA A 266 -0.09 20.43 0.91
C ALA A 266 0.43 21.30 2.09
N LEU A 267 1.34 22.25 1.84
CA LEU A 267 1.79 23.21 2.84
C LEU A 267 0.66 24.14 3.31
N ASP A 268 -0.19 24.60 2.39
CA ASP A 268 -1.37 25.43 2.65
C ASP A 268 -2.43 24.67 3.48
N GLU A 269 -2.52 23.34 3.34
CA GLU A 269 -3.32 22.47 4.20
C GLU A 269 -2.73 22.29 5.62
N GLY A 270 -1.56 22.88 5.90
CA GLY A 270 -0.89 22.79 7.19
C GLY A 270 -0.05 21.52 7.37
N LEU A 271 0.23 20.77 6.31
CA LEU A 271 1.11 19.60 6.36
C LEU A 271 2.57 20.05 6.47
N ARG A 272 3.35 19.33 7.28
CA ARG A 272 4.75 19.66 7.60
C ARG A 272 5.70 18.47 7.53
N ARG A 273 5.21 17.30 7.12
CA ARG A 273 6.03 16.11 6.91
C ARG A 273 5.74 15.63 5.50
N PHE A 274 6.79 15.36 4.74
CA PHE A 274 6.70 15.03 3.34
C PHE A 274 7.65 13.88 3.00
N ILE A 275 7.15 12.90 2.26
CA ILE A 275 7.96 12.05 1.40
C ILE A 275 7.66 12.48 -0.03
N VAL A 276 8.70 12.79 -0.80
CA VAL A 276 8.56 13.07 -2.23
C VAL A 276 9.31 11.99 -2.98
N GLY A 277 8.56 11.11 -3.67
CA GLY A 277 9.11 10.09 -4.55
C GLY A 277 9.48 10.71 -5.89
N VAL A 278 10.77 10.64 -6.23
CA VAL A 278 11.32 11.29 -7.42
C VAL A 278 11.52 10.30 -8.56
N HIS A 279 11.06 10.72 -9.73
CA HIS A 279 11.35 10.08 -11.01
C HIS A 279 12.12 11.03 -11.92
N GLU A 280 13.45 10.95 -11.89
CA GLU A 280 14.32 11.84 -12.68
C GLU A 280 13.95 11.85 -14.17
N ARG A 281 13.68 10.69 -14.76
CA ARG A 281 13.35 10.56 -16.20
C ARG A 281 12.03 11.22 -16.63
N ALA A 282 11.17 11.58 -15.67
CA ALA A 282 9.90 12.20 -15.95
C ALA A 282 9.93 13.74 -15.81
N VAL A 283 11.09 14.32 -15.50
CA VAL A 283 11.22 15.76 -15.24
C VAL A 283 12.44 16.31 -16.00
N TYR A 284 12.18 17.07 -17.06
CA TYR A 284 13.24 17.60 -17.94
C TYR A 284 13.67 19.04 -17.61
N ASP A 285 12.99 19.75 -16.70
CA ASP A 285 13.34 21.14 -16.35
C ASP A 285 14.25 21.27 -15.10
N CYS A 286 14.81 20.17 -14.60
CA CYS A 286 15.65 20.12 -13.38
C CYS A 286 15.02 20.75 -12.12
N GLY A 287 13.71 21.00 -12.09
CA GLY A 287 13.06 21.63 -10.94
C GLY A 287 12.85 23.13 -11.10
N PHE A 288 13.12 23.70 -12.28
CA PHE A 288 12.88 25.11 -12.58
C PHE A 288 11.42 25.51 -12.33
N GLY A 289 10.46 24.76 -12.90
CA GLY A 289 9.04 24.98 -12.67
C GLY A 289 8.63 24.80 -11.20
N LEU A 290 9.20 23.79 -10.52
CA LEU A 290 8.94 23.53 -9.11
C LEU A 290 9.40 24.68 -8.22
N ALA A 291 10.62 25.18 -8.42
CA ALA A 291 11.17 26.33 -7.69
C ALA A 291 10.27 27.55 -7.84
N ARG A 292 9.81 27.82 -9.07
CA ARG A 292 8.89 28.92 -9.37
C ARG A 292 7.53 28.76 -8.70
N ALA A 293 6.96 27.57 -8.71
CA ALA A 293 5.70 27.30 -8.02
C ALA A 293 5.77 27.50 -6.50
N LEU A 294 6.98 27.35 -5.93
CA LEU A 294 7.24 27.58 -4.51
C LEU A 294 7.68 29.01 -4.19
N GLY A 295 7.85 29.87 -5.20
CA GLY A 295 8.09 31.30 -5.04
C GLY A 295 9.49 31.80 -5.41
N VAL A 296 10.36 30.96 -5.97
CA VAL A 296 11.66 31.42 -6.50
C VAL A 296 11.44 32.12 -7.84
N LYS A 297 12.04 33.29 -8.03
CA LYS A 297 12.06 34.00 -9.31
C LYS A 297 13.40 33.81 -10.00
N PHE A 298 13.40 33.78 -11.33
CA PHE A 298 14.61 33.64 -12.14
C PHE A 298 14.65 34.74 -13.18
N PHE A 299 15.85 35.22 -13.51
CA PHE A 299 16.05 36.33 -14.43
C PHE A 299 17.13 36.01 -15.45
N ASP A 300 16.96 36.54 -16.66
CA ASP A 300 17.98 36.52 -17.71
C ASP A 300 19.04 37.62 -17.48
N ALA A 301 20.03 37.68 -18.38
CA ALA A 301 21.11 38.67 -18.31
C ALA A 301 20.62 40.13 -18.48
N ALA A 302 19.43 40.33 -19.05
CA ALA A 302 18.79 41.64 -19.21
C ALA A 302 17.83 41.97 -18.05
N CYS A 303 17.83 41.15 -16.99
CA CYS A 303 16.95 41.27 -15.81
C CYS A 303 15.45 41.05 -16.11
N ASN A 304 15.10 40.40 -17.21
CA ASN A 304 13.71 39.99 -17.45
C ASN A 304 13.39 38.72 -16.66
N GLU A 305 12.20 38.65 -16.07
CA GLU A 305 11.74 37.45 -15.36
C GLU A 305 11.47 36.31 -16.35
N LEU A 306 12.05 35.14 -16.08
CA LEU A 306 11.89 33.93 -16.88
C LEU A 306 10.66 33.14 -16.40
N THR A 307 9.65 33.02 -17.27
CA THR A 307 8.36 32.42 -16.91
C THR A 307 8.00 31.10 -17.61
N GLY A 308 8.88 30.57 -18.45
CA GLY A 308 8.69 29.37 -19.27
C GLY A 308 9.09 28.06 -18.57
N GLY A 309 9.52 27.08 -19.37
CA GLY A 309 9.93 25.73 -18.95
C GLY A 309 11.41 25.43 -19.22
N ALA A 310 11.73 24.17 -19.50
CA ALA A 310 13.10 23.67 -19.67
C ALA A 310 13.92 24.46 -20.71
N ALA A 311 13.31 24.89 -21.82
CA ALA A 311 13.96 25.68 -22.87
C ALA A 311 14.57 27.01 -22.39
N GLN A 312 14.17 27.53 -21.22
CA GLN A 312 14.73 28.75 -20.64
C GLN A 312 15.89 28.51 -19.66
N LEU A 313 16.22 27.26 -19.34
CA LEU A 313 17.36 26.93 -18.46
C LEU A 313 18.68 27.58 -18.93
N PRO A 314 19.04 27.58 -20.24
CA PRO A 314 20.27 28.23 -20.69
C PRO A 314 20.29 29.75 -20.48
N LEU A 315 19.11 30.39 -20.38
CA LEU A 315 18.97 31.84 -20.23
C LEU A 315 19.10 32.30 -18.78
N VAL A 316 19.07 31.39 -17.80
CA VAL A 316 19.09 31.75 -16.37
C VAL A 316 20.43 32.39 -16.01
N ALA A 317 20.40 33.68 -15.65
CA ALA A 317 21.56 34.43 -15.17
C ALA A 317 21.55 34.65 -13.66
N SER A 318 20.37 34.80 -13.06
CA SER A 318 20.23 34.98 -11.61
C SER A 318 18.90 34.45 -11.08
N ALA A 319 18.81 34.27 -9.76
CA ALA A 319 17.60 33.83 -9.07
C ALA A 319 17.40 34.63 -7.77
N ASP A 320 16.15 34.76 -7.36
CA ASP A 320 15.72 35.40 -6.12
C ASP A 320 14.76 34.47 -5.35
N ALA A 321 15.14 34.14 -4.12
CA ALA A 321 14.39 33.26 -3.24
C ALA A 321 13.69 33.99 -2.07
N GLU A 322 13.61 35.33 -2.11
CA GLU A 322 12.92 36.13 -1.08
C GLU A 322 11.47 35.69 -0.87
N PHE A 323 10.78 35.34 -1.96
CA PHE A 323 9.37 34.93 -1.95
C PHE A 323 9.15 33.42 -1.79
N LEU A 324 10.20 32.65 -1.49
CA LEU A 324 10.08 31.23 -1.23
C LEU A 324 9.09 30.97 -0.08
N ASN A 325 8.12 30.08 -0.30
CA ASN A 325 7.03 29.82 0.65
C ASN A 325 7.58 29.55 2.06
N PRO A 326 7.26 30.39 3.07
CA PRO A 326 7.88 30.30 4.39
C PRO A 326 7.52 29.00 5.13
N ALA A 327 6.41 28.34 4.78
CA ALA A 327 6.02 27.07 5.38
C ALA A 327 7.01 25.93 5.08
N ILE A 328 7.81 26.05 4.01
CA ILE A 328 8.88 25.10 3.67
C ILE A 328 9.88 24.97 4.83
N ARG A 329 10.29 26.10 5.43
CA ARG A 329 11.28 26.11 6.52
C ARG A 329 10.81 25.36 7.77
N ALA A 330 9.50 25.29 7.98
CA ALA A 330 8.89 24.59 9.10
C ALA A 330 8.56 23.11 8.78
N ALA A 331 8.77 22.67 7.54
CA ALA A 331 8.45 21.34 7.08
C ALA A 331 9.71 20.45 6.97
N LYS A 332 9.51 19.15 7.11
CA LYS A 332 10.54 18.11 6.92
C LYS A 332 10.23 17.34 5.64
N PHE A 333 11.18 17.31 4.73
CA PHE A 333 11.08 16.62 3.45
C PHE A 333 12.10 15.49 3.41
N VAL A 334 11.63 14.29 3.05
CA VAL A 334 12.46 13.18 2.58
C VAL A 334 12.27 13.10 1.07
N VAL A 335 13.32 13.39 0.33
CA VAL A 335 13.33 13.27 -1.14
C VAL A 335 13.88 11.89 -1.47
N ALA A 336 12.98 10.96 -1.83
CA ALA A 336 13.31 9.58 -2.09
C ALA A 336 13.61 9.39 -3.59
N ASP A 337 14.87 9.19 -3.91
CA ASP A 337 15.36 8.96 -5.28
C ASP A 337 15.85 7.51 -5.44
N ALA A 338 15.32 6.81 -6.45
CA ALA A 338 15.69 5.43 -6.75
C ALA A 338 17.04 5.29 -7.48
N GLY A 339 17.64 6.40 -7.90
CA GLY A 339 18.98 6.50 -8.50
C GLY A 339 18.99 6.20 -9.99
N ALA A 340 18.27 6.98 -10.79
CA ALA A 340 18.35 6.89 -12.25
C ALA A 340 19.35 7.92 -12.80
N ASP A 341 20.41 7.44 -13.45
CA ASP A 341 21.33 8.29 -14.20
C ASP A 341 20.55 8.94 -15.35
N THR A 342 20.26 10.23 -15.21
CA THR A 342 19.45 11.00 -16.15
C THR A 342 20.30 12.16 -16.64
N PRO A 343 20.56 12.26 -17.96
CA PRO A 343 21.33 13.35 -18.52
C PRO A 343 20.71 14.69 -18.12
N LEU A 344 21.53 15.63 -17.67
CA LEU A 344 21.07 16.99 -17.42
C LEU A 344 20.67 17.67 -18.74
N PRO A 345 19.56 18.42 -18.76
CA PRO A 345 19.21 19.26 -19.89
C PRO A 345 20.26 20.37 -20.08
N GLU A 346 20.34 20.89 -21.30
CA GLU A 346 21.19 22.03 -21.60
C GLU A 346 20.86 23.23 -20.69
N GLY A 347 21.88 23.88 -20.16
CA GLY A 347 21.71 25.02 -19.25
C GLY A 347 21.34 24.67 -17.80
N ALA A 348 21.19 23.39 -17.44
CA ALA A 348 20.93 22.97 -16.06
C ALA A 348 21.97 23.52 -15.08
N GLU A 349 23.25 23.53 -15.46
CA GLU A 349 24.34 24.02 -14.61
C GLU A 349 24.18 25.50 -14.24
N ASN A 350 23.80 26.35 -15.21
CA ASN A 350 23.53 27.78 -14.98
C ASN A 350 22.37 27.96 -13.99
N PHE A 351 21.28 27.24 -14.22
CA PHE A 351 20.12 27.23 -13.34
C PHE A 351 20.47 26.79 -11.92
N LEU A 352 21.15 25.65 -11.76
CA LEU A 352 21.50 25.10 -10.45
C LEU A 352 22.48 26.02 -9.70
N ALA A 353 23.41 26.67 -10.40
CA ALA A 353 24.32 27.67 -9.82
C ALA A 353 23.56 28.91 -9.32
N ALA A 354 22.66 29.46 -10.14
CA ALA A 354 21.82 30.60 -9.75
C ALA A 354 20.93 30.24 -8.54
N LEU A 355 20.30 29.07 -8.57
CA LEU A 355 19.46 28.55 -7.49
C LEU A 355 20.27 28.37 -6.19
N SER A 356 21.45 27.75 -6.27
CA SER A 356 22.36 27.53 -5.15
C SER A 356 22.73 28.84 -4.46
N LYS A 357 23.07 29.87 -5.26
CA LYS A 357 23.39 31.21 -4.78
C LYS A 357 22.19 31.88 -4.09
N ALA A 358 21.00 31.81 -4.69
CA ALA A 358 19.80 32.42 -4.13
C ALA A 358 19.33 31.75 -2.83
N LEU A 359 19.48 30.43 -2.71
CA LEU A 359 19.12 29.68 -1.51
C LEU A 359 20.19 29.71 -0.42
N GLY A 360 21.44 30.08 -0.76
CA GLY A 360 22.59 29.95 0.14
C GLY A 360 22.90 28.48 0.49
N ARG A 361 22.60 27.54 -0.42
CA ARG A 361 22.74 26.09 -0.22
C ARG A 361 23.29 25.44 -1.48
N GLY A 362 24.30 24.58 -1.32
CA GLY A 362 24.88 23.85 -2.44
C GLY A 362 23.86 22.91 -3.11
N VAL A 363 23.80 22.96 -4.43
CA VAL A 363 23.06 22.00 -5.26
C VAL A 363 24.05 21.28 -6.15
N SER A 364 24.17 19.96 -6.00
CA SER A 364 25.07 19.16 -6.84
C SER A 364 24.42 18.98 -8.22
N PRO A 365 25.11 19.33 -9.32
CA PRO A 365 24.61 19.04 -10.67
C PRO A 365 24.31 17.56 -10.89
N GLY A 366 25.14 16.67 -10.33
CA GLY A 366 24.95 15.22 -10.44
C GLY A 366 23.73 14.66 -9.71
N ASP A 367 23.02 15.46 -8.91
CA ASP A 367 21.80 15.05 -8.19
C ASP A 367 20.52 15.48 -8.91
N GLY A 368 20.63 16.15 -10.07
CA GLY A 368 19.49 16.44 -10.96
C GLY A 368 18.31 17.13 -10.28
N PHE A 369 17.10 16.69 -10.61
CA PHE A 369 15.87 17.25 -10.07
C PHE A 369 15.70 16.95 -8.57
N ALA A 370 16.07 15.75 -8.10
CA ALA A 370 16.02 15.40 -6.68
C ALA A 370 16.92 16.30 -5.83
N GLY A 371 18.12 16.62 -6.33
CA GLY A 371 19.04 17.56 -5.71
C GLY A 371 18.47 18.97 -5.62
N ALA A 372 17.91 19.49 -6.72
CA ALA A 372 17.25 20.79 -6.73
C ALA A 372 16.08 20.84 -5.75
N LEU A 373 15.22 19.81 -5.75
CA LEU A 373 14.10 19.69 -4.83
C LEU A 373 14.57 19.68 -3.37
N ALA A 374 15.59 18.89 -3.03
CA ALA A 374 16.15 18.83 -1.68
C ALA A 374 16.70 20.20 -1.25
N ALA A 375 17.40 20.91 -2.13
CA ALA A 375 17.93 22.23 -1.83
C ALA A 375 16.82 23.29 -1.58
N ILE A 376 15.84 23.35 -2.47
CA ILE A 376 14.67 24.26 -2.39
C ILE A 376 13.90 24.01 -1.10
N THR A 377 13.68 22.74 -0.77
CA THR A 377 12.89 22.37 0.42
C THR A 377 13.69 22.37 1.72
N GLY A 378 15.03 22.33 1.65
CA GLY A 378 15.89 21.97 2.78
C GLY A 378 15.70 20.52 3.24
N GLY A 379 15.23 19.67 2.34
CA GLY A 379 14.97 18.27 2.59
C GLY A 379 16.23 17.42 2.57
N GLU A 380 16.10 16.21 3.10
CA GLU A 380 17.11 15.16 2.98
C GLU A 380 16.93 14.45 1.63
N LEU A 381 17.91 14.61 0.73
CA LEU A 381 18.04 13.74 -0.43
C LEU A 381 18.51 12.36 0.05
N SER A 382 17.66 11.34 -0.13
CA SER A 382 17.99 9.99 0.26
C SER A 382 17.83 9.01 -0.89
N ARG A 383 18.93 8.32 -1.17
CA ARG A 383 18.98 7.13 -2.04
C ARG A 383 18.83 5.83 -1.25
N SER A 384 18.77 5.92 0.08
CA SER A 384 18.54 4.78 0.96
C SER A 384 17.07 4.65 1.32
N PHE A 385 16.57 3.42 1.25
CA PHE A 385 15.21 3.15 1.69
C PHE A 385 15.02 3.33 3.21
N ASP A 386 16.09 3.44 3.99
CA ASP A 386 15.99 3.74 5.43
C ASP A 386 15.26 5.05 5.73
N SER A 387 15.54 6.13 4.99
CA SER A 387 14.91 7.42 5.25
C SER A 387 13.39 7.36 5.00
N VAL A 388 12.97 6.53 4.03
CA VAL A 388 11.56 6.23 3.78
C VAL A 388 10.97 5.44 4.96
N LEU A 389 11.65 4.40 5.43
CA LEU A 389 11.21 3.62 6.60
C LEU A 389 11.10 4.48 7.87
N ASP A 390 12.02 5.42 8.07
CA ASP A 390 12.00 6.36 9.21
C ASP A 390 10.82 7.34 9.10
N ALA A 391 10.59 7.89 7.91
CA ALA A 391 9.46 8.77 7.65
C ALA A 391 8.11 8.06 7.86
N LEU A 392 8.02 6.78 7.48
CA LEU A 392 6.86 5.90 7.73
C LEU A 392 6.76 5.38 9.16
N GLU A 393 7.72 5.73 10.03
CA GLU A 393 7.78 5.27 11.42
C GLU A 393 7.75 3.73 11.53
N PHE A 394 8.50 3.05 10.66
CA PHE A 394 8.54 1.59 10.53
C PHE A 394 8.74 0.86 11.87
N GLU A 395 9.54 1.43 12.76
CA GLU A 395 9.77 0.91 14.11
C GLU A 395 8.47 0.77 14.93
N LYS A 396 7.50 1.67 14.74
CA LYS A 396 6.18 1.56 15.35
C LYS A 396 5.33 0.49 14.67
N LEU A 397 5.47 0.32 13.36
CA LEU A 397 4.79 -0.74 12.60
C LEU A 397 5.23 -2.14 13.08
N LEU A 398 6.52 -2.32 13.37
CA LEU A 398 7.09 -3.56 13.90
C LEU A 398 6.64 -3.91 15.33
N LYS A 399 6.00 -2.99 16.07
CA LYS A 399 5.54 -3.27 17.43
C LYS A 399 4.54 -4.42 17.45
N GLY A 400 4.90 -5.49 18.18
CA GLY A 400 4.10 -6.70 18.34
C GLY A 400 4.03 -7.59 17.09
N VAL A 401 4.84 -7.33 16.07
CA VAL A 401 4.92 -8.15 14.86
C VAL A 401 5.69 -9.44 15.17
N ALA A 402 5.10 -10.57 14.80
CA ALA A 402 5.68 -11.90 15.01
C ALA A 402 6.50 -12.39 13.80
N LEU A 403 6.18 -11.90 12.60
CA LEU A 403 6.85 -12.24 11.36
C LEU A 403 6.63 -11.11 10.34
N VAL A 404 7.68 -10.76 9.61
CA VAL A 404 7.59 -9.91 8.42
C VAL A 404 7.62 -10.81 7.19
N VAL A 405 6.69 -10.59 6.26
CA VAL A 405 6.72 -11.20 4.93
C VAL A 405 7.06 -10.11 3.93
N SER A 406 8.12 -10.32 3.16
CA SER A 406 8.60 -9.36 2.15
C SER A 406 9.02 -10.14 0.90
N GLY A 407 9.64 -9.47 -0.06
CA GLY A 407 10.19 -10.10 -1.24
C GLY A 407 10.25 -9.17 -2.44
N THR A 408 10.85 -9.70 -3.50
CA THR A 408 11.14 -8.99 -4.74
C THR A 408 11.28 -10.02 -5.86
N MET A 409 11.29 -9.58 -7.12
CA MET A 409 11.41 -10.50 -8.27
C MET A 409 12.69 -11.34 -8.24
N SER A 410 13.81 -10.73 -7.86
CA SER A 410 15.12 -11.38 -7.81
C SER A 410 15.81 -11.05 -6.51
N VAL A 411 16.13 -12.08 -5.72
CA VAL A 411 16.99 -11.95 -4.54
C VAL A 411 18.43 -12.20 -5.00
N ASP A 412 19.14 -11.11 -5.27
CA ASP A 412 20.53 -11.04 -5.71
C ASP A 412 21.30 -9.95 -4.94
N GLU A 413 22.61 -9.83 -5.18
CA GLU A 413 23.46 -8.81 -4.55
C GLU A 413 22.94 -7.38 -4.75
N GLY A 414 22.36 -7.10 -5.93
CA GLY A 414 21.80 -5.79 -6.25
C GLY A 414 20.59 -5.45 -5.40
N SER A 415 19.67 -6.41 -5.21
CA SER A 415 18.51 -6.28 -4.32
C SER A 415 18.86 -6.24 -2.83
N LEU A 416 20.01 -6.81 -2.46
CA LEU A 416 20.53 -6.87 -1.09
C LEU A 416 21.57 -5.79 -0.79
N ALA A 417 21.85 -4.90 -1.75
CA ALA A 417 22.67 -3.72 -1.50
C ALA A 417 22.08 -2.89 -0.35
N LYS A 418 22.96 -2.30 0.47
CA LYS A 418 22.62 -1.74 1.79
C LYS A 418 21.49 -0.71 1.76
N GLU A 419 21.41 0.06 0.68
CA GLU A 419 20.45 1.13 0.46
C GLU A 419 19.09 0.63 -0.05
N ARG A 420 18.99 -0.64 -0.46
CA ARG A 420 17.76 -1.23 -1.01
C ARG A 420 16.76 -1.61 0.06
N ALA A 421 15.49 -1.60 -0.34
CA ALA A 421 14.35 -1.89 0.51
C ALA A 421 14.46 -3.23 1.23
N LEU A 422 14.68 -4.32 0.50
CA LEU A 422 14.85 -5.65 1.09
C LEU A 422 15.95 -5.70 2.16
N ALA A 423 17.14 -5.15 1.86
CA ALA A 423 18.25 -5.11 2.80
C ALA A 423 17.93 -4.28 4.06
N CYS A 424 17.31 -3.11 3.88
CA CYS A 424 16.88 -2.23 4.97
C CYS A 424 15.88 -2.95 5.89
N ILE A 425 14.87 -3.62 5.33
CA ILE A 425 13.86 -4.38 6.06
C ILE A 425 14.52 -5.55 6.82
N LEU A 426 15.33 -6.37 6.15
CA LEU A 426 16.02 -7.50 6.77
C LEU A 426 16.87 -7.05 7.98
N ARG A 427 17.65 -5.98 7.81
CA ARG A 427 18.51 -5.45 8.88
C ARG A 427 17.70 -4.95 10.07
N ARG A 428 16.62 -4.19 9.85
CA ARG A 428 15.75 -3.68 10.94
C ARG A 428 15.00 -4.80 11.65
N CYS A 429 14.56 -5.82 10.92
CA CYS A 429 13.93 -7.01 11.50
C CYS A 429 14.95 -7.80 12.36
N LYS A 430 16.17 -8.00 11.85
CA LYS A 430 17.28 -8.66 12.58
C LYS A 430 17.59 -7.95 13.89
N ALA A 431 17.67 -6.62 13.89
CA ALA A 431 17.91 -5.81 15.10
C ALA A 431 16.85 -6.04 16.19
N ARG A 432 15.62 -6.42 15.81
CA ARG A 432 14.51 -6.72 16.73
C ARG A 432 14.26 -8.22 16.93
N ARG A 433 15.08 -9.08 16.32
CA ARG A 433 14.90 -10.55 16.30
C ARG A 433 13.51 -10.96 15.77
N ILE A 434 12.98 -10.20 14.82
CA ILE A 434 11.74 -10.55 14.13
C ILE A 434 12.12 -11.40 12.92
N PRO A 435 11.58 -12.62 12.77
CA PRO A 435 11.86 -13.47 11.61
C PRO A 435 11.30 -12.83 10.34
N VAL A 436 11.93 -13.14 9.21
CA VAL A 436 11.50 -12.69 7.88
C VAL A 436 11.30 -13.89 6.97
N ALA A 437 10.15 -13.92 6.29
CA ALA A 437 9.89 -14.83 5.18
C ALA A 437 9.87 -14.01 3.87
N LEU A 438 10.59 -14.47 2.87
CA LEU A 438 10.67 -13.86 1.56
C LEU A 438 9.94 -14.72 0.54
N ILE A 439 9.20 -14.07 -0.36
CA ILE A 439 8.68 -14.70 -1.58
C ILE A 439 9.31 -14.01 -2.79
N ALA A 440 9.94 -14.78 -3.68
CA ALA A 440 10.74 -14.23 -4.77
C ALA A 440 10.52 -14.97 -6.10
N GLY A 441 10.72 -14.31 -7.23
CA GLY A 441 10.68 -14.97 -8.53
C GLY A 441 11.85 -15.93 -8.68
N LYS A 442 13.04 -15.46 -8.32
CA LYS A 442 14.26 -16.26 -8.17
C LYS A 442 15.11 -15.79 -6.99
N LYS A 443 16.05 -16.64 -6.59
CA LYS A 443 17.08 -16.38 -5.59
C LYS A 443 18.41 -16.83 -6.17
N ASP A 444 19.44 -16.00 -6.05
CA ASP A 444 20.81 -16.41 -6.37
C ASP A 444 21.36 -17.34 -5.27
N GLU A 445 22.17 -18.31 -5.66
CA GLU A 445 22.75 -19.33 -4.75
C GLU A 445 24.18 -18.98 -4.34
N ASN A 446 24.67 -17.79 -4.69
CA ASN A 446 26.00 -17.34 -4.32
C ASN A 446 26.12 -17.09 -2.79
N GLU A 447 27.32 -17.29 -2.25
CA GLU A 447 27.56 -17.24 -0.79
C GLU A 447 27.28 -15.86 -0.19
N ALA A 448 27.55 -14.78 -0.92
CA ALA A 448 27.33 -13.41 -0.46
C ALA A 448 25.82 -13.15 -0.22
N VAL A 449 24.97 -13.59 -1.15
CA VAL A 449 23.50 -13.50 -1.05
C VAL A 449 22.98 -14.34 0.11
N LEU A 450 23.43 -15.60 0.23
CA LEU A 450 23.02 -16.48 1.32
C LEU A 450 23.40 -15.92 2.71
N SER A 451 24.60 -15.36 2.83
CA SER A 451 25.08 -14.70 4.05
C SER A 451 24.27 -13.45 4.40
N ALA A 452 23.96 -12.61 3.40
CA ALA A 452 23.18 -11.39 3.57
C ALA A 452 21.71 -11.65 3.97
N LEU A 453 21.11 -12.74 3.49
CA LEU A 453 19.77 -13.19 3.91
C LEU A 453 19.72 -13.58 5.39
N GLY A 454 20.83 -14.10 5.92
CA GLY A 454 20.94 -14.56 7.30
C GLY A 454 19.92 -15.65 7.63
N GLY A 455 18.98 -15.35 8.54
CA GLY A 455 17.94 -16.30 8.97
C GLY A 455 16.63 -16.22 8.19
N ALA A 456 16.57 -15.44 7.11
CA ALA A 456 15.35 -15.30 6.31
C ALA A 456 15.09 -16.55 5.46
N GLY A 457 13.87 -17.10 5.53
CA GLY A 457 13.45 -18.18 4.65
C GLY A 457 12.96 -17.62 3.32
N VAL A 458 13.33 -18.22 2.18
CA VAL A 458 12.94 -17.75 0.84
C VAL A 458 12.12 -18.81 0.12
N MET A 459 10.93 -18.42 -0.37
CA MET A 459 10.07 -19.23 -1.23
C MET A 459 10.11 -18.68 -2.66
N CYS A 460 10.64 -19.47 -3.60
CA CYS A 460 10.70 -19.07 -5.00
C CYS A 460 9.44 -19.49 -5.76
N PHE A 461 8.90 -18.63 -6.64
CA PHE A 461 7.76 -18.95 -7.50
C PHE A 461 8.12 -19.11 -8.99
N GLY A 462 9.38 -18.88 -9.36
CA GLY A 462 9.87 -18.87 -10.74
C GLY A 462 9.62 -17.52 -11.42
N ILE A 463 10.47 -17.15 -12.37
CA ILE A 463 10.25 -15.96 -13.20
C ILE A 463 9.22 -16.33 -14.28
N PRO A 464 8.06 -15.66 -14.35
CA PRO A 464 7.10 -15.89 -15.42
C PRO A 464 7.72 -15.56 -16.79
N ALA A 465 7.36 -16.35 -17.79
CA ALA A 465 7.65 -16.03 -19.18
C ALA A 465 7.06 -14.67 -19.55
N GLU A 466 7.62 -14.01 -20.56
CA GLU A 466 7.12 -12.72 -21.02
C GLU A 466 5.65 -12.85 -21.48
N GLY A 467 4.77 -11.96 -20.98
CA GLY A 467 3.33 -12.02 -21.24
C GLY A 467 2.55 -13.07 -20.45
N ALA A 468 3.18 -13.89 -19.61
CA ALA A 468 2.48 -14.84 -18.74
C ALA A 468 2.03 -14.20 -17.42
N ASP A 469 0.88 -14.62 -16.91
CA ASP A 469 0.32 -14.14 -15.64
C ASP A 469 1.23 -14.49 -14.43
N PRO A 470 1.75 -13.47 -13.70
CA PRO A 470 2.57 -13.68 -12.51
C PRO A 470 1.76 -14.04 -11.24
N LEU A 471 0.44 -13.79 -11.21
CA LEU A 471 -0.40 -13.90 -10.02
C LEU A 471 -0.57 -15.37 -9.59
N ALA A 472 -0.88 -16.26 -10.54
CA ALA A 472 -1.09 -17.68 -10.26
C ALA A 472 0.14 -18.38 -9.61
N PRO A 473 1.37 -18.30 -10.17
CA PRO A 473 2.54 -18.91 -9.54
C PRO A 473 2.85 -18.27 -8.18
N PHE A 474 2.73 -16.95 -8.05
CA PHE A 474 2.92 -16.26 -6.78
C PHE A 474 1.94 -16.76 -5.71
N SER A 475 0.65 -16.88 -6.04
CA SER A 475 -0.40 -17.35 -5.14
C SER A 475 -0.11 -18.77 -4.61
N ARG A 476 0.32 -19.69 -5.49
CA ARG A 476 0.72 -21.06 -5.08
C ARG A 476 1.94 -21.07 -4.15
N ALA A 477 2.93 -20.23 -4.42
CA ALA A 477 4.10 -20.09 -3.56
C ALA A 477 3.73 -19.48 -2.20
N ALA A 478 2.87 -18.46 -2.17
CA ALA A 478 2.36 -17.86 -0.94
C ALA A 478 1.60 -18.88 -0.08
N ASP A 479 0.70 -19.67 -0.68
CA ASP A 479 -0.01 -20.76 0.01
C ASP A 479 0.98 -21.78 0.61
N SER A 480 1.98 -22.17 -0.16
CA SER A 480 3.00 -23.14 0.28
C SER A 480 3.84 -22.59 1.43
N MET A 481 4.27 -21.32 1.35
CA MET A 481 5.03 -20.63 2.39
C MET A 481 4.25 -20.61 3.71
N PHE A 482 3.00 -20.15 3.70
CA PHE A 482 2.18 -20.12 4.92
C PHE A 482 1.84 -21.53 5.44
N ARG A 483 1.70 -22.52 4.56
CA ARG A 483 1.54 -23.92 4.95
C ARG A 483 2.77 -24.43 5.71
N PHE A 484 3.99 -24.16 5.22
CA PHE A 484 5.22 -24.54 5.94
C PHE A 484 5.37 -23.82 7.27
N ILE A 485 5.04 -22.52 7.34
CA ILE A 485 5.03 -21.77 8.62
C ILE A 485 4.04 -22.41 9.60
N ARG A 486 2.86 -22.84 9.12
CA ARG A 486 1.87 -23.53 9.95
C ARG A 486 2.38 -24.87 10.46
N ILE A 487 3.02 -25.66 9.60
CA ILE A 487 3.66 -26.93 9.99
C ILE A 487 4.70 -26.69 11.08
N GLY A 488 5.59 -25.71 10.91
CA GLY A 488 6.60 -25.38 11.91
C GLY A 488 6.02 -25.08 13.30
N ARG A 489 4.95 -24.28 13.35
CA ARG A 489 4.20 -24.03 14.60
C ARG A 489 3.56 -25.30 15.17
N ASP A 490 2.98 -26.14 14.32
CA ASP A 490 2.30 -27.35 14.78
C ASP A 490 3.31 -28.38 15.31
N VAL A 491 4.53 -28.44 14.75
CA VAL A 491 5.65 -29.23 15.29
C VAL A 491 6.08 -28.74 16.68
N GLU A 492 6.18 -27.44 16.90
CA GLU A 492 6.49 -26.87 18.22
C GLU A 492 5.49 -27.34 19.30
N LYS A 493 4.21 -27.49 18.95
CA LYS A 493 3.19 -28.01 19.87
C LYS A 493 3.32 -29.50 20.17
N ILE A 494 3.90 -30.29 19.27
CA ILE A 494 4.13 -31.73 19.49
C ILE A 494 5.21 -31.90 20.56
N GLY A 495 6.27 -31.09 20.51
CA GLY A 495 7.38 -31.13 21.46
C GLY A 495 7.14 -30.39 22.79
N ALA A 496 6.16 -29.48 22.86
CA ALA A 496 5.87 -28.74 24.08
C ALA A 496 5.29 -29.67 25.17
N PRO A 497 5.88 -29.72 26.39
CA PRO A 497 5.28 -30.48 27.48
C PRO A 497 3.85 -29.95 27.70
N ARG A 498 2.87 -30.86 27.71
CA ARG A 498 1.48 -30.48 27.97
C ARG A 498 1.44 -29.71 29.28
N LYS A 499 1.07 -28.42 29.24
CA LYS A 499 0.82 -27.65 30.46
C LYS A 499 -0.08 -28.51 31.35
N PRO A 500 0.31 -28.77 32.62
CA PRO A 500 -0.52 -29.56 33.51
C PRO A 500 -1.91 -28.94 33.50
N ARG A 501 -2.94 -29.75 33.26
CA ARG A 501 -4.33 -29.29 33.27
C ARG A 501 -4.56 -28.66 34.65
N GLN A 502 -4.58 -27.33 34.73
CA GLN A 502 -5.05 -26.64 35.92
C GLN A 502 -6.48 -27.13 36.15
N LYS A 503 -6.69 -27.89 37.22
CA LYS A 503 -8.03 -28.30 37.66
C LYS A 503 -8.84 -27.01 37.84
N SER A 504 -10.07 -26.97 37.33
CA SER A 504 -10.91 -25.78 37.54
C SER A 504 -11.09 -25.56 39.05
N PHE A 505 -11.26 -24.30 39.45
CA PHE A 505 -11.50 -23.95 40.85
C PHE A 505 -12.64 -24.78 41.46
N VAL A 506 -13.71 -25.03 40.70
CA VAL A 506 -14.84 -25.88 41.11
C VAL A 506 -14.40 -27.33 41.39
N ARG A 507 -13.51 -27.87 40.56
CA ARG A 507 -13.00 -29.24 40.74
C ARG A 507 -12.02 -29.34 41.91
N LEU A 508 -11.18 -28.33 42.11
CA LEU A 508 -10.30 -28.22 43.28
C LEU A 508 -11.09 -28.07 44.58
N PHE A 509 -12.16 -27.28 44.56
CA PHE A 509 -13.07 -27.11 45.68
C PHE A 509 -13.77 -28.42 46.04
N TRP A 510 -14.34 -29.13 45.06
CA TRP A 510 -14.98 -30.43 45.31
C TRP A 510 -14.00 -31.52 45.73
N ASP A 511 -12.78 -31.53 45.19
CA ASP A 511 -11.72 -32.45 45.63
C ASP A 511 -11.34 -32.15 47.10
N SER A 512 -11.24 -30.87 47.48
CA SER A 512 -10.97 -30.46 48.87
C SER A 512 -12.09 -30.83 49.85
N VAL A 513 -13.35 -30.66 49.44
CA VAL A 513 -14.51 -31.07 50.26
C VAL A 513 -14.55 -32.59 50.43
N ARG A 514 -14.24 -33.37 49.37
CA ARG A 514 -14.17 -34.83 49.44
C ARG A 514 -13.01 -35.34 50.30
N GLU A 515 -11.88 -34.65 50.32
CA GLU A 515 -10.76 -35.01 51.19
C GLU A 515 -11.05 -34.73 52.67
N ARG A 516 -11.79 -33.66 52.99
CA ARG A 516 -12.24 -33.41 54.37
C ARG A 516 -13.25 -34.45 54.84
N ALA A 517 -14.22 -34.79 54.00
CA ALA A 517 -15.23 -35.82 54.31
C ALA A 517 -14.68 -37.26 54.39
N LYS A 518 -13.39 -37.48 54.08
CA LYS A 518 -12.68 -38.76 54.30
C LYS A 518 -11.82 -38.76 55.56
N LYS A 519 -11.60 -37.60 56.17
CA LYS A 519 -10.81 -37.42 57.39
C LYS A 519 -11.68 -37.29 58.64
N ASP A 520 -12.95 -36.94 58.46
CA ASP A 520 -14.03 -37.10 59.44
C ASP A 520 -14.68 -38.48 59.26
#